data_AF-A0A9Q3DYJ6-F1
#
_entry.id   AF-A0A9Q3DYJ6-F1
#
_cell.length_a   1.000
_cell.length_b   1.000
_cell.length_c   1.000
_cell.angle_alpha   90.00
_cell.angle_beta   90.00
_cell.angle_gamma   90.00
#
_symmetry.space_group_name_H-M   'P 1'
#
loop_
_entity.id
_entity.type
_entity.pdbx_description
1 polymer ?
#
loop_
_entity_poly.entity_id
_entity_poly.type
_entity_poly.pdbx_seq_one_letter_code
_entity_poly.pdbx_strand_id
1 'polypeptide(L)'
;MGIPPLSFHDSLEEQWDEEEDPEDIENVLKVVPPDYHQYLEVFSKVKAEKVPPQLACDHNIELEGSLPPEALSNFQLLKEDFNTSPILSHFNPSLPTIVETDASDYALGAVLSQVNDSGKNLIAFDSCKLLPAELNYEIHKKQLLGIVWPLK
;
A
#
# COMPACT_ATOMS: atom_id res chain seq x y z
N MET A 1 28.13 26.86 19.17
CA MET A 1 28.58 25.50 19.53
C MET A 1 27.95 24.55 18.52
N GLY A 2 28.73 24.13 17.52
CA GLY A 2 28.25 23.25 16.46
C GLY A 2 28.37 21.79 16.88
N ILE A 3 27.33 21.01 16.62
CA ILE A 3 27.34 19.56 16.76
C ILE A 3 28.04 19.00 15.50
N PRO A 4 29.03 18.11 15.61
CA PRO A 4 29.64 17.49 14.44
C PRO A 4 28.68 16.47 13.79
N PRO A 5 28.75 16.24 12.48
CA PRO A 5 27.95 15.21 11.83
C PRO A 5 28.43 13.82 12.26
N LEU A 6 27.46 12.95 12.59
CA LEU A 6 27.69 11.53 12.89
C LEU A 6 28.16 10.83 11.62
N SER A 7 29.44 10.46 11.59
CA SER A 7 29.97 9.48 10.65
C SER A 7 29.44 8.10 11.04
N PHE A 8 28.55 7.53 10.22
CA PHE A 8 28.20 6.12 10.35
C PHE A 8 29.39 5.29 9.89
N HIS A 9 30.04 4.64 10.85
CA HIS A 9 31.04 3.62 10.59
C HIS A 9 30.34 2.40 9.98
N ASP A 10 30.74 2.10 8.75
CA ASP A 10 30.63 0.80 8.10
C ASP A 10 31.31 -0.24 8.99
N SER A 11 30.56 -1.12 9.66
CA SER A 11 31.10 -2.21 10.49
C SER A 11 30.02 -3.20 10.94
N LEU A 12 30.18 -4.43 10.45
CA LEU A 12 29.74 -5.74 11.01
C LEU A 12 28.44 -6.33 10.44
N GLU A 13 28.57 -6.99 9.28
CA GLU A 13 27.84 -8.22 8.97
C GLU A 13 28.19 -9.29 10.03
N GLU A 14 27.36 -9.45 11.06
CA GLU A 14 27.35 -10.67 11.86
C GLU A 14 26.41 -11.68 11.17
N GLN A 15 27.02 -12.53 10.34
CA GLN A 15 26.43 -13.73 9.76
C GLN A 15 26.07 -14.73 10.87
N TRP A 16 24.80 -15.10 10.98
CA TRP A 16 24.37 -16.28 11.72
C TRP A 16 23.68 -17.22 10.73
N ASP A 17 24.42 -18.22 10.23
CA ASP A 17 23.87 -19.34 9.46
C ASP A 17 23.24 -20.34 10.44
N GLU A 18 21.93 -20.24 10.64
CA GLU A 18 21.16 -21.33 11.27
C GLU A 18 20.99 -22.45 10.24
N GLU A 19 21.64 -23.60 10.48
CA GLU A 19 21.50 -24.81 9.65
C GLU A 19 20.03 -25.30 9.67
N GLU A 20 19.47 -25.59 8.49
CA GLU A 20 18.10 -26.10 8.37
C GLU A 20 17.97 -27.50 9.01
N ASP A 21 16.90 -27.69 9.80
CA ASP A 21 16.61 -28.98 10.45
C ASP A 21 16.40 -30.06 9.37
N PRO A 22 17.21 -31.14 9.35
CA PRO A 22 17.08 -32.20 8.36
C PRO A 22 15.71 -32.90 8.38
N GLU A 23 14.98 -32.86 9.50
CA GLU A 23 13.64 -33.43 9.61
C GLU A 23 12.61 -32.60 8.82
N ASP A 24 12.80 -31.28 8.75
CA ASP A 24 11.94 -30.37 7.97
C ASP A 24 12.15 -30.55 6.46
N ILE A 25 13.39 -30.75 6.01
CA ILE A 25 13.71 -30.96 4.58
C ILE A 25 13.05 -32.26 4.08
N GLU A 26 13.07 -33.33 4.87
CA GLU A 26 12.44 -34.60 4.50
C GLU A 26 10.92 -34.49 4.42
N ASN A 27 10.30 -33.69 5.30
CA ASN A 27 8.88 -33.42 5.27
C ASN A 27 8.48 -32.60 4.04
N VAL A 28 9.27 -31.59 3.66
CA VAL A 28 9.03 -30.78 2.44
C VAL A 28 9.18 -31.65 1.18
N LEU A 29 10.19 -32.52 1.11
CA LEU A 29 10.40 -33.43 -0.03
C LEU A 29 9.24 -34.38 -0.30
N LYS A 30 8.52 -34.80 0.75
CA LYS A 30 7.34 -35.68 0.64
C LYS A 30 6.11 -34.96 0.08
N VAL A 31 6.03 -33.64 0.27
CA VAL A 31 4.87 -32.82 -0.12
C VAL A 31 5.08 -32.16 -1.48
N VAL A 32 6.32 -31.74 -1.78
CA VAL A 32 6.65 -31.01 -3.01
C VAL A 32 6.89 -32.00 -4.17
N PRO A 33 6.19 -31.85 -5.31
CA PRO A 33 6.41 -32.72 -6.48
C PRO A 33 7.85 -32.62 -7.01
N PRO A 34 8.40 -33.70 -7.63
CA PRO A 34 9.80 -33.76 -8.05
C PRO A 34 10.25 -32.60 -8.96
N ASP A 35 9.37 -32.10 -9.83
CA ASP A 35 9.66 -31.00 -10.75
C ASP A 35 10.01 -29.68 -10.02
N TYR A 36 9.59 -29.56 -8.76
CA TYR A 36 9.79 -28.38 -7.91
C TYR A 36 10.89 -28.59 -6.87
N HIS A 37 11.60 -29.73 -6.87
CA HIS A 37 12.71 -29.99 -5.93
C HIS A 37 13.88 -29.00 -6.10
N GLN A 38 14.01 -28.37 -7.27
CA GLN A 38 14.97 -27.29 -7.48
C GLN A 38 14.66 -26.01 -6.67
N TYR A 39 13.44 -25.89 -6.13
CA TYR A 39 12.95 -24.73 -5.38
C TYR A 39 12.64 -25.05 -3.91
N LEU A 40 13.18 -26.14 -3.35
CA LEU A 40 12.91 -26.54 -1.96
C LEU A 40 13.20 -25.42 -0.96
N GLU A 41 14.20 -24.60 -1.25
CA GLU A 41 14.52 -23.39 -0.51
C GLU A 41 13.32 -22.43 -0.32
N VAL A 42 12.45 -22.31 -1.33
CA VAL A 42 11.27 -21.44 -1.28
C VAL A 42 10.19 -22.01 -0.35
N PHE A 43 10.19 -23.32 -0.16
CA PHE A 43 9.25 -24.02 0.71
C PHE A 43 9.79 -24.21 2.15
N SER A 44 11.01 -23.75 2.43
CA SER A 44 11.57 -23.72 3.77
C SER A 44 10.78 -22.76 4.65
N LYS A 45 10.19 -23.28 5.72
CA LYS A 45 9.39 -22.50 6.67
C LYS A 45 10.22 -21.39 7.31
N VAL A 46 11.48 -21.68 7.64
CA VAL A 46 12.43 -20.74 8.24
C VAL A 46 12.72 -19.57 7.29
N LYS A 47 12.87 -19.84 5.98
CA LYS A 47 13.10 -18.78 4.98
C LYS A 47 11.84 -17.99 4.64
N ALA A 48 10.66 -18.61 4.70
CA ALA A 48 9.39 -17.93 4.48
C ALA A 48 9.00 -17.00 5.64
N GLU A 49 9.35 -17.35 6.87
CA GLU A 49 9.12 -16.50 8.07
C GLU A 49 10.16 -15.38 8.19
N LYS A 50 11.31 -15.50 7.53
CA LYS A 50 12.28 -14.41 7.39
C LYS A 50 11.71 -13.36 6.42
N VAL A 51 11.49 -12.16 6.95
CA VAL A 51 11.14 -10.99 6.12
C VAL A 51 12.25 -10.79 5.10
N PRO A 52 11.94 -10.66 3.80
CA PRO A 52 12.97 -10.37 2.82
C PRO A 52 13.71 -9.09 3.24
N PRO A 53 15.05 -9.04 3.14
CA PRO A 53 15.77 -7.80 3.39
C PRO A 53 15.15 -6.72 2.51
N GLN A 54 14.92 -5.52 3.06
CA GLN A 54 14.36 -4.42 2.29
C GLN A 54 15.17 -4.26 1.00
N LEU A 55 14.55 -4.61 -0.12
CA LEU A 55 15.18 -4.49 -1.42
C LEU A 55 15.36 -2.99 -1.67
N ALA A 56 16.54 -2.59 -2.13
CA ALA A 56 16.78 -1.21 -2.56
C ALA A 56 15.84 -0.78 -3.71
N CYS A 57 15.16 -1.75 -4.33
CA CYS A 57 14.11 -1.58 -5.32
C CYS A 57 12.71 -1.81 -4.71
N ASP A 58 12.35 -1.04 -3.69
CA ASP A 58 11.07 -0.33 -3.83
C ASP A 58 11.13 0.41 -5.16
N HIS A 59 10.08 0.33 -6.00
CA HIS A 59 10.02 1.17 -7.19
C HIS A 59 9.94 2.62 -6.75
N ASN A 60 11.09 3.21 -6.48
CA ASN A 60 11.27 4.63 -6.36
C ASN A 60 10.92 5.15 -7.74
N ILE A 61 9.85 5.92 -7.85
CA ILE A 61 9.58 6.66 -9.07
C ILE A 61 10.66 7.72 -9.11
N GLU A 62 11.75 7.44 -9.84
CA GLU A 62 12.72 8.46 -10.19
C GLU A 62 11.97 9.50 -11.00
N LEU A 63 11.71 10.64 -10.36
CA LEU A 63 11.16 11.80 -11.03
C LEU A 63 12.26 12.31 -11.97
N GLU A 64 12.20 11.95 -13.26
CA GLU A 64 13.12 12.49 -14.25
C GLU A 64 12.88 14.01 -14.39
N GLY A 65 13.89 14.79 -14.02
CA GLY A 65 13.91 16.24 -14.15
C GLY A 65 13.77 17.00 -12.83
N SER A 66 14.47 18.13 -12.72
CA SER A 66 14.21 19.07 -11.63
C SER A 66 12.83 19.70 -11.86
N LEU A 67 11.92 19.49 -10.92
CA LEU A 67 10.71 20.30 -10.86
C LEU A 67 11.11 21.78 -10.90
N PRO A 68 10.46 22.63 -11.73
CA PRO A 68 10.63 24.07 -11.65
C PRO A 68 10.53 24.53 -10.19
N PRO A 69 11.29 25.56 -9.76
CA PRO A 69 11.31 26.00 -8.36
C PRO A 69 9.90 26.22 -7.77
N GLU A 70 8.98 26.73 -8.60
CA GLU A 70 7.57 26.91 -8.26
C GLU A 70 6.83 25.58 -8.01
N ALA A 71 7.04 24.58 -8.87
CA ALA A 71 6.42 23.25 -8.72
C ALA A 71 6.95 22.52 -7.47
N LEU A 72 8.24 22.69 -7.15
CA LEU A 72 8.84 22.11 -5.95
C LEU A 72 8.26 22.76 -4.68
N SER A 73 8.10 24.08 -4.67
CA SER A 73 7.47 24.80 -3.55
C SER A 73 6.01 24.39 -3.35
N ASN A 74 5.23 24.28 -4.44
CA ASN A 74 3.84 23.83 -4.36
C ASN A 74 3.72 22.38 -3.87
N PHE A 75 4.65 21.51 -4.28
CA PHE A 75 4.67 20.13 -3.80
C PHE A 75 5.00 20.02 -2.31
N GLN A 76 5.89 20.87 -1.81
CA GLN A 76 6.19 20.95 -0.37
C GLN A 76 4.98 21.44 0.42
N LEU A 77 4.31 22.50 -0.05
CA LEU A 77 3.06 22.98 0.53
C LEU A 77 2.00 21.88 0.56
N LEU A 78 1.82 21.15 -0.54
CA LEU A 78 0.87 20.05 -0.61
C LEU A 78 1.18 18.96 0.43
N LYS A 79 2.45 18.59 0.62
CA LYS A 79 2.87 17.64 1.65
C LYS A 79 2.58 18.13 3.07
N GLU A 80 2.80 19.41 3.33
CA GLU A 80 2.49 20.02 4.62
C GLU A 80 0.98 20.07 4.88
N ASP A 81 0.20 20.42 3.86
CA ASP A 81 -1.27 20.41 3.92
C ASP A 81 -1.83 19.00 4.18
N PHE A 82 -1.28 17.97 3.52
CA PHE A 82 -1.64 16.57 3.79
C PHE A 82 -1.32 16.12 5.22
N ASN A 83 -0.26 16.67 5.84
CA ASN A 83 0.11 16.36 7.22
C ASN A 83 -0.68 17.14 8.28
N THR A 84 -1.34 18.23 7.90
CA THR A 84 -2.02 19.15 8.83
C THR A 84 -3.54 19.11 8.74
N SER A 85 -4.10 18.67 7.61
CA SER A 85 -5.54 18.40 7.46
C SER A 85 -5.98 17.29 8.42
N PRO A 86 -7.19 17.33 9.02
CA PRO A 86 -7.71 16.20 9.78
C PRO A 86 -7.79 14.99 8.85
N ILE A 87 -6.83 14.07 9.01
CA ILE A 87 -6.56 12.97 8.07
C ILE A 87 -7.83 12.13 7.88
N LEU A 88 -8.51 11.75 8.96
CA LEU A 88 -9.83 11.11 9.01
C LEU A 88 -10.43 11.28 10.42
N SER A 89 -11.75 11.29 10.53
CA SER A 89 -12.50 11.28 11.79
C SER A 89 -13.07 9.89 12.08
N HIS A 90 -13.35 9.60 13.36
CA HIS A 90 -13.98 8.35 13.76
C HIS A 90 -15.46 8.34 13.34
N PHE A 91 -15.92 7.21 12.81
CA PHE A 91 -17.32 7.01 12.45
C PHE A 91 -18.23 7.08 13.68
N ASN A 92 -19.31 7.85 13.59
CA ASN A 92 -20.35 7.92 14.62
C ASN A 92 -21.71 7.53 14.02
N PRO A 93 -22.31 6.40 14.43
CA PRO A 93 -23.59 5.93 13.88
C PRO A 93 -24.78 6.90 14.02
N SER A 94 -24.67 7.88 14.92
CA SER A 94 -25.73 8.88 15.16
C SER A 94 -25.67 10.07 14.21
N LEU A 95 -24.63 10.20 13.38
CA LEU A 95 -24.46 11.32 12.46
C LEU A 95 -24.92 10.97 11.03
N PRO A 96 -25.50 11.93 10.29
CA PRO A 96 -25.79 11.76 8.87
C PRO A 96 -24.53 11.41 8.08
N THR A 97 -24.64 10.40 7.22
CA THR A 97 -23.54 9.86 6.42
C THR A 97 -23.75 10.20 4.94
N ILE A 98 -22.68 10.62 4.28
CA ILE A 98 -22.65 10.96 2.85
C ILE A 98 -21.57 10.09 2.20
N VAL A 99 -21.97 9.36 1.15
CA VAL A 99 -21.06 8.61 0.29
C VAL A 99 -20.99 9.32 -1.06
N GLU A 100 -19.80 9.81 -1.41
CA GLU A 100 -19.51 10.38 -2.73
C GLU A 100 -18.73 9.35 -3.54
N THR A 101 -19.17 9.04 -4.75
CA THR A 101 -18.57 7.99 -5.58
C THR A 101 -18.22 8.54 -6.95
N ASP A 102 -17.11 8.07 -7.50
CA ASP A 102 -16.72 8.33 -8.88
C ASP A 102 -16.33 7.03 -9.58
N ALA A 103 -16.54 7.00 -10.89
CA ALA A 103 -16.22 5.86 -11.73
C ALA A 103 -15.49 6.35 -12.98
N SER A 104 -14.25 5.89 -13.14
CA SER A 104 -13.45 6.11 -14.34
C SER A 104 -13.56 4.93 -15.28
N ASP A 105 -12.83 4.98 -16.39
CA ASP A 105 -12.76 3.85 -17.31
C ASP A 105 -12.03 2.63 -16.74
N TYR A 106 -11.24 2.81 -15.68
CA TYR A 106 -10.30 1.80 -15.15
C TYR A 106 -10.52 1.43 -13.69
N ALA A 107 -11.14 2.32 -12.91
CA ALA A 107 -11.23 2.20 -11.47
C ALA A 107 -12.46 2.94 -10.92
N LEU A 108 -12.88 2.52 -9.73
CA LEU A 108 -13.91 3.15 -8.91
C LEU A 108 -13.25 3.83 -7.72
N GLY A 109 -13.86 4.92 -7.25
CA GLY A 109 -13.46 5.62 -6.03
C GLY A 109 -14.68 5.99 -5.20
N ALA A 110 -14.52 5.98 -3.89
CA ALA A 110 -15.54 6.38 -2.94
C ALA A 110 -14.94 7.15 -1.76
N VAL A 111 -15.71 8.12 -1.26
CA VAL A 111 -15.41 8.90 -0.05
C VAL A 111 -16.58 8.77 0.90
N LEU A 112 -16.31 8.29 2.11
CA LEU A 112 -17.25 8.26 3.22
C LEU A 112 -17.03 9.50 4.08
N SER A 113 -18.08 10.29 4.28
CA SER A 113 -18.04 11.47 5.15
C SER A 113 -19.27 11.55 6.04
N GLN A 114 -19.15 12.26 7.17
CA GLN A 114 -20.25 12.52 8.09
C GLN A 114 -20.40 14.00 8.39
N VAL A 115 -21.64 14.45 8.50
CA VAL A 115 -21.97 15.85 8.81
C VAL A 115 -22.18 15.98 10.33
N ASN A 116 -21.42 16.87 10.96
CA ASN A 116 -21.63 17.29 12.35
C ASN A 116 -21.93 18.80 12.41
N ASP A 117 -22.03 19.35 13.62
CA ASP A 117 -22.29 20.79 13.84
C ASP A 117 -21.18 21.69 13.25
N SER A 118 -19.98 21.14 13.04
CA SER A 118 -18.82 21.83 12.48
C SER A 118 -18.67 21.67 10.96
N GLY A 119 -19.50 20.84 10.31
CA GLY A 119 -19.47 20.61 8.87
C GLY A 119 -19.23 19.15 8.47
N LYS A 120 -18.68 18.96 7.26
CA LYS A 120 -18.43 17.63 6.66
C LYS A 120 -17.05 17.13 7.09
N ASN A 121 -17.00 16.00 7.79
CA ASN A 121 -15.76 15.34 8.19
C ASN A 121 -15.55 14.08 7.36
N LEU A 122 -14.32 13.86 6.90
CA LEU A 122 -13.93 12.66 6.17
C LEU A 122 -13.78 11.50 7.15
N ILE A 123 -14.33 10.33 6.83
CA ILE A 123 -14.28 9.12 7.66
C ILE A 123 -13.40 8.06 7.03
N ALA A 124 -13.56 7.83 5.72
CA ALA A 124 -12.78 6.84 4.99
C ALA A 124 -12.75 7.17 3.49
N PHE A 125 -11.73 6.64 2.83
CA PHE A 125 -11.61 6.60 1.38
C PHE A 125 -11.52 5.14 0.95
N ASP A 126 -12.10 4.81 -0.19
CA ASP A 126 -11.94 3.50 -0.79
C ASP A 126 -11.76 3.64 -2.31
N SER A 127 -10.98 2.75 -2.91
CA SER A 127 -10.83 2.69 -4.36
C SER A 127 -10.50 1.28 -4.83
N CYS A 128 -11.01 0.89 -6.00
CA CYS A 128 -10.69 -0.40 -6.59
C CYS A 128 -10.50 -0.29 -8.10
N LYS A 129 -9.63 -1.14 -8.65
CA LYS A 129 -9.51 -1.32 -10.10
C LYS A 129 -10.67 -2.18 -10.59
N LEU A 130 -11.23 -1.81 -11.73
CA LEU A 130 -12.25 -2.60 -12.41
C LEU A 130 -11.65 -3.93 -12.89
N LEU A 131 -12.42 -5.00 -12.75
CA LEU A 131 -12.06 -6.31 -13.30
C LEU A 131 -12.07 -6.29 -14.84
N PRO A 132 -11.35 -7.21 -15.52
CA PRO A 132 -11.35 -7.28 -16.98
C PRO A 132 -12.74 -7.32 -17.62
N ALA A 133 -13.71 -7.97 -16.96
CA ALA A 133 -15.10 -7.99 -17.42
C ALA A 133 -15.80 -6.63 -17.23
N GLU A 134 -15.53 -5.93 -16.13
CA GLU A 134 -16.16 -4.66 -15.77
C GLU A 134 -15.62 -3.47 -16.58
N LEU A 135 -14.36 -3.56 -17.05
CA LEU A 135 -13.79 -2.60 -17.99
C LEU A 135 -14.61 -2.48 -19.28
N ASN A 136 -15.28 -3.56 -19.69
CA ASN A 136 -16.11 -3.62 -20.89
C ASN A 136 -17.54 -3.11 -20.67
N TYR A 137 -17.89 -2.67 -19.47
CA TYR A 137 -19.21 -2.09 -19.20
C TYR A 137 -19.38 -0.75 -19.90
N GLU A 138 -20.61 -0.45 -20.33
CA GLU A 138 -20.95 0.90 -20.78
C GLU A 138 -20.84 1.90 -19.61
N ILE A 139 -20.59 3.18 -19.92
CA ILE A 139 -20.32 4.23 -18.94
C ILE A 139 -21.39 4.28 -17.84
N HIS A 140 -22.68 4.19 -18.20
CA HIS A 140 -23.77 4.22 -17.24
C HIS A 140 -23.76 3.02 -16.27
N LYS A 141 -23.30 1.84 -16.72
CA LYS A 141 -23.12 0.65 -15.89
C LYS A 141 -21.91 0.80 -14.97
N LYS A 142 -20.81 1.41 -15.44
CA LYS A 142 -19.65 1.72 -14.60
C LYS A 142 -20.02 2.70 -13.48
N GLN A 143 -20.78 3.75 -13.80
CA GLN A 143 -21.30 4.70 -12.80
C GLN A 143 -22.19 4.02 -11.76
N LEU A 144 -23.13 3.17 -12.21
CA LEU A 144 -23.98 2.41 -11.29
C LEU A 144 -23.16 1.47 -10.40
N LEU A 145 -22.15 0.79 -10.96
CA LEU A 145 -21.24 -0.04 -10.21
C LEU A 145 -20.46 0.77 -9.16
N GLY A 146 -20.03 1.99 -9.52
CA GLY A 146 -19.38 2.94 -8.60
C GLY A 146 -20.24 3.30 -7.40
N ILE A 147 -21.57 3.33 -7.53
CA ILE A 147 -22.50 3.57 -6.42
C ILE A 147 -22.71 2.31 -5.57
N VAL A 148 -22.83 1.14 -6.21
CA VAL A 148 -23.17 -0.12 -5.51
C VAL A 148 -21.97 -0.72 -4.79
N TRP A 149 -20.78 -0.63 -5.38
CA TRP A 149 -19.55 -1.22 -4.85
C TRP A 149 -19.19 -0.77 -3.42
N PRO A 150 -19.18 0.53 -3.07
CA PRO A 150 -18.78 1.00 -1.74
C PRO A 150 -19.86 0.82 -0.67
N LEU A 151 -21.05 0.32 -1.04
CA LEU A 151 -22.17 0.04 -0.12
C LEU A 151 -22.25 -1.44 0.29
N LYS A 152 -21.37 -2.29 -0.22
CA LYS A 152 -21.27 -3.70 0.15
C LYS A 152 -20.51 -3.88 1.45
#